data_AF-A0AAU2Z0B5-F1
#
_entry.id   AF-A0AAU2Z0B5-F1
#
_cell.length_a   1.000
_cell.length_b   1.000
_cell.length_c   1.000
_cell.angle_alpha   90.00
_cell.angle_beta   90.00
_cell.angle_gamma   90.00
#
_symmetry.space_group_name_H-M   'P 1'
#
loop_
_entity.id
_entity.type
_entity.pdbx_description
1 polymer ?
#
loop_
_entity_poly.entity_id
_entity_poly.type
_entity_poly.pdbx_seq_one_letter_code
_entity_poly.pdbx_strand_id
1 'polypeptide(L)'
;MEVALPGGVRGVVVRWAPDVEPVSGVVADSETHREATPSQLLTLGAALRLCWPDPDRSSPYPGRAVAEEDVLAACAPRDGGLLREGIALIGQASAYRYALRTLRACGYLAPDAGDGLVRLGPMVAAWSERDIDELRRGYGCLPCALRE
;
A
#
# COMPACT_ATOMS: atom_id res chain seq x y z
N MET A 1 -16.61 5.01 -21.70
CA MET A 1 -17.62 3.94 -21.65
C MET A 1 -17.97 3.74 -20.19
N GLU A 2 -19.20 4.06 -19.83
CA GLU A 2 -19.70 4.24 -18.47
C GLU A 2 -20.37 2.95 -18.00
N VAL A 3 -19.98 2.43 -16.83
CA VAL A 3 -20.63 1.27 -16.21
C VAL A 3 -21.18 1.71 -14.86
N ALA A 4 -22.50 1.77 -14.77
CA ALA A 4 -23.22 2.02 -13.53
C ALA A 4 -23.22 0.74 -12.67
N LEU A 5 -22.75 0.86 -11.43
CA LEU A 5 -22.89 -0.17 -10.40
C LEU A 5 -23.95 0.26 -9.37
N PRO A 6 -24.84 -0.64 -8.93
CA PRO A 6 -25.80 -0.33 -7.87
C PRO A 6 -25.06 -0.29 -6.52
N GLY A 7 -25.16 0.83 -5.80
CA GLY A 7 -24.67 0.94 -4.42
C GLY A 7 -23.39 1.74 -4.25
N GLY A 8 -23.41 3.02 -4.63
CA GLY A 8 -23.06 4.13 -3.73
C GLY A 8 -21.67 4.25 -3.10
N VAL A 9 -20.69 3.41 -3.41
CA VAL A 9 -19.31 3.59 -2.90
C VAL A 9 -18.36 3.80 -4.07
N ARG A 10 -17.98 5.07 -4.30
CA ARG A 10 -16.93 5.45 -5.24
C ARG A 10 -15.57 5.06 -4.65
N GLY A 11 -15.05 3.89 -5.04
CA GLY A 11 -13.65 3.55 -4.81
C GLY A 11 -12.76 4.27 -5.83
N VAL A 12 -11.70 4.92 -5.35
CA VAL A 12 -10.64 5.47 -6.21
C VAL A 12 -9.74 4.32 -6.66
N VAL A 13 -9.70 4.08 -7.96
CA VAL A 13 -8.82 3.08 -8.58
C VAL A 13 -7.50 3.76 -8.91
N VAL A 14 -6.45 3.47 -8.16
CA VAL A 14 -5.08 3.92 -8.49
C VAL A 14 -4.58 3.05 -9.64
N ARG A 15 -4.44 3.64 -10.84
CA ARG A 15 -3.91 2.99 -12.04
C ARG A 15 -2.44 3.36 -12.25
N TRP A 16 -1.63 2.39 -12.66
CA TRP A 16 -0.22 2.59 -12.98
C TRP A 16 0.03 3.13 -14.41
N ALA A 17 1.11 3.89 -14.56
CA ALA A 17 1.60 4.44 -15.84
C ALA A 17 2.25 3.36 -16.72
N PRO A 18 2.14 3.48 -18.06
CA PRO A 18 2.38 2.39 -19.03
C PRO A 18 3.85 2.03 -19.33
N ASP A 19 4.83 2.70 -18.75
CA ASP A 19 6.21 2.75 -19.29
C ASP A 19 7.32 2.17 -18.39
N VAL A 20 6.99 1.20 -17.52
CA VAL A 20 8.00 0.49 -16.69
C VAL A 20 7.98 -1.02 -16.93
N GLU A 21 9.00 -1.56 -17.62
CA GLU A 21 9.23 -3.00 -17.74
C GLU A 21 10.24 -3.51 -16.69
N PRO A 22 9.90 -4.51 -15.86
CA PRO A 22 10.88 -5.24 -15.05
C PRO A 22 11.55 -6.36 -15.86
N VAL A 23 12.88 -6.47 -15.75
CA VAL A 23 13.69 -7.46 -16.48
C VAL A 23 13.59 -8.88 -15.90
N SER A 24 13.27 -9.78 -16.83
CA SER A 24 13.59 -11.21 -16.95
C SER A 24 12.78 -12.28 -16.20
N GLY A 25 12.07 -13.07 -17.01
CA GLY A 25 12.36 -14.50 -17.08
C GLY A 25 11.33 -15.46 -16.51
N VAL A 26 10.12 -15.53 -17.10
CA VAL A 26 9.32 -16.76 -17.27
C VAL A 26 8.32 -16.50 -18.41
N VAL A 27 8.16 -17.48 -19.29
CA VAL A 27 7.44 -17.43 -20.56
C VAL A 27 5.95 -17.12 -20.37
N ALA A 28 5.44 -16.26 -21.26
CA ALA A 28 4.16 -15.58 -21.26
C ALA A 28 2.90 -16.45 -21.07
N ASP A 29 1.90 -15.88 -20.39
CA ASP A 29 0.62 -15.64 -21.05
C ASP A 29 -0.08 -14.41 -20.44
N SER A 30 -0.51 -13.53 -21.34
CA SER A 30 -1.46 -12.42 -21.16
C SER A 30 -1.05 -11.27 -20.24
N GLU A 31 -1.26 -10.06 -20.78
CA GLU A 31 -1.32 -8.74 -20.14
C GLU A 31 -2.38 -8.67 -19.02
N THR A 32 -2.27 -9.58 -18.06
CA THR A 32 -3.04 -9.57 -16.84
C THR A 32 -2.51 -8.39 -16.05
N HIS A 33 -3.20 -7.25 -16.21
CA HIS A 33 -3.21 -6.15 -15.26
C HIS A 33 -3.49 -6.77 -13.91
N ARG A 34 -2.44 -7.16 -13.18
CA ARG A 34 -2.58 -7.87 -11.92
C ARG A 34 -3.04 -6.84 -10.93
N GLU A 35 -4.35 -6.84 -10.68
CA GLU A 35 -4.94 -5.99 -9.66
C GLU A 35 -4.16 -6.18 -8.36
N ALA A 36 -3.88 -5.07 -7.68
CA ALA A 36 -3.19 -5.11 -6.40
C ALA A 36 -4.02 -5.97 -5.43
N THR A 37 -3.39 -6.99 -4.86
CA THR A 37 -4.03 -7.84 -3.87
C THR A 37 -4.47 -6.99 -2.65
N PRO A 38 -5.50 -7.43 -1.90
CA PRO A 38 -5.91 -6.72 -0.69
C PRO A 38 -4.76 -6.45 0.29
N SER A 39 -3.84 -7.41 0.46
CA SER A 39 -2.66 -7.23 1.31
C SER A 39 -1.72 -6.13 0.80
N GLN A 40 -1.56 -5.98 -0.52
CA GLN A 40 -0.76 -4.90 -1.11
C GLN A 40 -1.42 -3.53 -0.92
N LEU A 41 -2.72 -3.43 -1.14
CA LEU A 41 -3.47 -2.18 -0.92
C LEU A 41 -3.44 -1.74 0.54
N LEU A 42 -3.66 -2.69 1.47
CA LEU A 42 -3.59 -2.42 2.91
C LEU A 42 -2.17 -2.00 3.33
N THR A 43 -1.14 -2.70 2.86
CA THR A 43 0.26 -2.39 3.18
C THR A 43 0.67 -1.02 2.65
N LEU A 44 0.27 -0.68 1.42
CA LEU A 44 0.54 0.63 0.84
C LEU A 44 -0.21 1.73 1.59
N GLY A 45 -1.49 1.51 1.91
CA GLY A 45 -2.28 2.45 2.69
C GLY A 45 -1.70 2.71 4.09
N ALA A 46 -1.27 1.65 4.78
CA ALA A 46 -0.59 1.74 6.08
C ALA A 46 0.72 2.52 5.98
N ALA A 47 1.56 2.19 4.99
CA ALA A 47 2.81 2.89 4.76
C ALA A 47 2.59 4.38 4.44
N LEU A 48 1.63 4.72 3.57
CA LEU A 48 1.27 6.11 3.27
C LEU A 48 0.82 6.86 4.52
N ARG A 49 -0.09 6.27 5.29
CA ARG A 49 -0.63 6.87 6.52
C ARG A 49 0.47 7.15 7.55
N LEU A 50 1.42 6.23 7.70
CA LEU A 50 2.49 6.35 8.68
C LEU A 50 3.61 7.29 8.19
N CYS A 51 4.01 7.22 6.92
CA CYS A 51 5.07 8.05 6.32
C CYS A 51 4.62 9.50 6.06
N TRP A 52 3.31 9.76 5.94
CA TRP A 52 2.77 11.08 5.64
C TRP A 52 1.73 11.47 6.69
N PRO A 53 2.14 11.88 7.91
CA PRO A 53 1.22 12.04 9.05
C PRO A 53 0.31 13.27 8.99
N ASP A 54 0.69 14.30 8.22
CA ASP A 54 -0.08 15.55 8.08
C ASP A 54 -0.36 15.82 6.59
N PRO A 55 -1.51 15.36 6.07
CA PRO A 55 -1.85 15.44 4.65
C PRO A 55 -2.18 16.86 4.18
N ASP A 56 -2.55 17.75 5.10
CA ASP A 56 -2.96 19.11 4.77
C ASP A 56 -1.75 20.05 4.65
N ARG A 57 -0.64 19.72 5.32
CA ARG A 57 0.55 20.57 5.36
C ARG A 57 1.68 20.16 4.43
N SER A 58 1.66 18.94 3.90
CA SER A 58 2.82 18.39 3.20
C SER A 58 2.45 17.50 2.02
N SER A 59 3.41 17.34 1.10
CA SER A 59 3.34 16.30 0.05
C SER A 59 3.70 14.94 0.66
N PRO A 60 3.09 13.84 0.19
CA PRO A 60 3.41 12.51 0.70
C PRO A 60 4.89 12.13 0.51
N TYR A 61 5.53 12.55 -0.58
CA TYR A 61 6.94 12.23 -0.85
C TYR A 61 7.88 13.41 -0.55
N PRO A 62 9.06 13.17 0.08
CA PRO A 62 9.60 11.88 0.51
C PRO A 62 8.94 11.30 1.78
N GLY A 63 8.17 12.12 2.51
CA GLY A 63 7.58 11.73 3.79
C GLY A 63 8.66 11.48 4.86
N ARG A 64 8.26 10.84 5.96
CA ARG A 64 9.17 10.34 7.00
C ARG A 64 9.40 8.83 6.87
N ALA A 65 10.56 8.35 7.31
CA ALA A 65 10.81 6.93 7.46
C ALA A 65 10.05 6.38 8.69
N VAL A 66 9.55 5.15 8.59
CA VAL A 66 8.79 4.47 9.65
C VAL A 66 9.25 3.04 9.82
N ALA A 67 9.10 2.45 11.01
CA ALA A 67 9.53 1.08 11.24
C ALA A 67 8.67 0.09 10.44
N GLU A 68 9.29 -0.95 9.89
CA GLU A 68 8.56 -2.00 9.16
C GLU A 68 7.53 -2.68 10.06
N GLU A 69 7.86 -2.92 11.34
CA GLU A 69 6.91 -3.49 12.30
C GLU A 69 5.65 -2.64 12.49
N ASP A 70 5.76 -1.31 12.47
CA ASP A 70 4.61 -0.41 12.65
C ASP A 70 3.65 -0.49 11.46
N VAL A 71 4.21 -0.61 10.24
CA VAL A 71 3.42 -0.81 9.02
C VAL A 71 2.68 -2.15 9.09
N LEU A 72 3.38 -3.22 9.49
CA LEU A 72 2.77 -4.55 9.63
C LEU A 72 1.69 -4.58 10.72
N ALA A 73 1.93 -3.90 11.85
CA ALA A 73 0.95 -3.80 12.94
C ALA A 73 -0.30 -3.01 12.51
N ALA A 74 -0.14 -1.95 11.70
CA ALA A 74 -1.25 -1.17 11.15
C ALA A 74 -2.13 -1.97 10.17
N CYS A 75 -1.60 -3.03 9.56
CA CYS A 75 -2.35 -3.93 8.69
C CYS A 75 -3.13 -5.02 9.44
N ALA A 76 -2.82 -5.27 10.71
CA ALA A 76 -3.43 -6.35 11.48
C ALA A 76 -4.88 -6.00 11.88
N PRO A 77 -5.84 -6.95 11.74
CA PRO A 77 -7.21 -6.74 12.20
C PRO A 77 -7.26 -6.55 13.72
N ARG A 78 -8.05 -5.58 14.19
CA ARG A 78 -8.15 -5.18 15.61
C ARG A 78 -9.06 -6.07 16.45
N ASP A 79 -10.07 -6.69 15.82
CA ASP A 79 -11.08 -7.48 16.53
C ASP A 79 -10.61 -8.94 16.64
N GLY A 80 -9.92 -9.22 17.74
CA GLY A 80 -9.44 -10.55 18.10
C GLY A 80 -10.60 -11.51 18.39
N GLY A 81 -10.64 -12.61 17.65
CA GLY A 81 -11.43 -13.80 17.96
C GLY A 81 -10.50 -14.91 18.45
N LEU A 82 -9.85 -14.66 19.60
CA LEU A 82 -8.86 -15.52 20.27
C LEU A 82 -9.24 -17.01 20.18
N LEU A 83 -8.63 -17.75 19.25
CA LEU A 83 -8.20 -19.17 19.36
C LEU A 83 -8.02 -19.89 18.02
N ARG A 84 -8.54 -19.41 16.88
CA ARG A 84 -8.38 -20.09 15.57
C ARG A 84 -7.20 -19.53 14.74
N GLU A 85 -6.35 -18.72 15.37
CA GLU A 85 -5.65 -17.64 14.68
C GLU A 85 -4.17 -17.89 14.44
N GLY A 86 -3.47 -18.81 15.13
CA GLY A 86 -2.00 -18.91 15.03
C GLY A 86 -1.47 -19.10 13.60
N ILE A 87 -2.01 -20.05 12.84
CA ILE A 87 -1.61 -20.30 11.44
C ILE A 87 -2.13 -19.21 10.50
N ALA A 88 -3.34 -18.69 10.75
CA ALA A 88 -3.92 -17.60 9.97
C ALA A 88 -3.12 -16.30 10.13
N LEU A 89 -2.65 -16.01 11.34
CA LEU A 89 -1.82 -14.86 11.71
C LEU A 89 -0.42 -14.98 11.08
N ILE A 90 0.18 -16.18 11.07
CA ILE A 90 1.46 -16.43 10.38
C ILE A 90 1.30 -16.27 8.85
N GLY A 91 0.20 -16.78 8.29
CA GLY A 91 -0.13 -16.62 6.87
C GLY A 91 -0.35 -15.16 6.49
N GLN A 92 -1.08 -14.41 7.30
CA GLN A 92 -1.31 -12.97 7.12
C GLN A 92 0.00 -12.18 7.22
N ALA A 93 0.82 -12.44 8.24
CA ALA A 93 2.13 -11.79 8.38
C ALA A 93 3.05 -12.10 7.19
N SER A 94 3.00 -13.31 6.64
CA SER A 94 3.75 -13.69 5.44
C SER A 94 3.24 -12.94 4.20
N ALA A 95 1.91 -12.76 4.07
CA ALA A 95 1.30 -12.01 2.98
C ALA A 95 1.68 -10.52 3.00
N TYR A 96 1.69 -9.87 4.17
CA TYR A 96 2.09 -8.46 4.28
C TYR A 96 3.59 -8.25 4.03
N ARG A 97 4.46 -9.16 4.50
CA ARG A 97 5.90 -9.12 4.14
C ARG A 97 6.14 -9.36 2.65
N TYR A 98 5.35 -10.23 2.02
CA TYR A 98 5.39 -10.38 0.58
C TYR A 98 4.92 -9.09 -0.13
N ALA A 99 3.84 -8.47 0.35
CA ALA A 99 3.35 -7.20 -0.17
C ALA A 99 4.41 -6.09 -0.08
N LEU A 100 5.13 -5.94 1.04
CA LEU A 100 6.24 -4.99 1.17
C LEU A 100 7.30 -5.21 0.08
N ARG A 101 7.73 -6.46 -0.11
CA ARG A 101 8.70 -6.80 -1.17
C ARG A 101 8.19 -6.45 -2.56
N THR A 102 6.92 -6.74 -2.86
CA THR A 102 6.32 -6.36 -4.14
C THR A 102 6.24 -4.84 -4.31
N LEU A 103 5.80 -4.11 -3.29
CA LEU A 103 5.68 -2.64 -3.34
C LEU A 103 7.04 -1.96 -3.49
N ARG A 104 8.11 -2.53 -2.90
CA ARG A 104 9.51 -2.12 -3.16
C ARG A 104 9.90 -2.37 -4.61
N ALA A 105 9.62 -3.56 -5.15
CA ALA A 105 9.92 -3.90 -6.54
C ALA A 105 9.15 -3.02 -7.55
N CYS A 106 7.94 -2.58 -7.22
CA CYS A 106 7.15 -1.64 -8.02
C CYS A 106 7.51 -0.17 -7.77
N GLY A 107 8.43 0.15 -6.86
CA GLY A 107 8.88 1.51 -6.59
C GLY A 107 7.91 2.40 -5.80
N TYR A 108 6.80 1.87 -5.27
CA TYR A 108 5.94 2.59 -4.32
C TYR A 108 6.60 2.75 -2.95
N LEU A 109 7.45 1.80 -2.57
CA LEU A 109 8.33 1.90 -1.41
C LEU A 109 9.77 1.96 -1.89
N ALA A 110 10.64 2.67 -1.16
CA ALA A 110 12.06 2.69 -1.47
C ALA A 110 12.69 1.30 -1.24
N PRO A 111 13.79 0.96 -1.94
CA PRO A 111 14.54 -0.26 -1.69
C PRO A 111 14.93 -0.41 -0.22
N ASP A 112 14.96 -1.65 0.24
CA ASP A 112 15.37 -1.98 1.61
C ASP A 112 16.85 -1.65 1.82
N ALA A 113 17.14 -0.75 2.75
CA ALA A 113 18.50 -0.38 3.12
C ALA A 113 19.10 -1.30 4.20
N GLY A 114 18.35 -2.28 4.70
CA GLY A 114 18.75 -3.16 5.79
C GLY A 114 18.65 -2.52 7.17
N ASP A 115 17.97 -1.38 7.28
CA ASP A 115 17.80 -0.62 8.52
C ASP A 115 16.45 -0.85 9.21
N GLY A 116 15.61 -1.75 8.65
CA GLY A 116 14.28 -2.05 9.18
C GLY A 116 13.26 -0.92 8.95
N LEU A 117 13.57 0.07 8.12
CA LEU A 117 12.71 1.22 7.86
C LEU A 117 12.02 1.13 6.49
N VAL A 118 10.75 1.51 6.47
CA VAL A 118 9.95 1.73 5.27
C VAL A 118 9.96 3.21 4.93
N ARG A 119 10.18 3.52 3.65
CA ARG A 119 10.16 4.86 3.07
C ARG A 119 9.32 4.82 1.80
N LEU A 120 8.68 5.93 1.45
CA LEU A 120 7.97 6.04 0.18
C LEU A 120 8.98 6.08 -0.97
N GLY A 121 8.62 5.41 -2.06
CA GLY A 121 9.48 5.27 -3.23
C GLY A 121 9.17 6.29 -4.33
N PRO A 122 10.00 6.32 -5.39
CA PRO A 122 9.89 7.28 -6.48
C PRO A 122 8.52 7.28 -7.20
N MET A 123 7.80 6.16 -7.19
CA MET A 123 6.48 6.14 -7.81
C MET A 123 5.45 7.01 -7.09
N VAL A 124 5.60 7.21 -5.78
CA VAL A 124 4.77 8.17 -5.03
C VAL A 124 5.13 9.60 -5.39
N ALA A 125 6.42 9.86 -5.66
CA ALA A 125 6.89 11.17 -6.13
C ALA A 125 6.33 11.54 -7.53
N ALA A 126 5.99 10.52 -8.33
CA ALA A 126 5.43 10.69 -9.67
C ALA A 126 3.91 10.92 -9.69
N TRP A 127 3.23 10.88 -8.53
CA TRP A 127 1.80 11.14 -8.46
C TRP A 127 1.47 12.58 -8.82
N SER A 128 0.37 12.73 -9.57
CA SER A 128 -0.13 14.06 -9.89
C SER A 128 -0.78 14.71 -8.67
N GLU A 129 -0.88 16.04 -8.65
CA GLU A 129 -1.63 16.76 -7.62
C GLU A 129 -3.06 16.24 -7.47
N ARG A 130 -3.68 15.80 -8.58
CA ARG A 130 -5.01 15.19 -8.57
C ARG A 130 -5.03 13.87 -7.78
N ASP A 131 -4.05 13.00 -7.97
CA ASP A 131 -3.97 11.72 -7.25
C ASP A 131 -3.74 11.99 -5.76
N ILE A 132 -2.91 12.98 -5.43
CA ILE A 132 -2.66 13.41 -4.06
C ILE A 132 -3.95 13.96 -3.44
N ASP A 133 -4.72 14.78 -4.14
CA ASP A 133 -6.00 15.32 -3.66
C ASP A 133 -7.09 14.24 -3.51
N GLU A 134 -7.12 13.24 -4.38
CA GLU A 134 -7.95 12.05 -4.21
C GLU A 134 -7.54 11.27 -2.94
N LEU A 135 -6.24 11.10 -2.71
CA LEU A 135 -5.72 10.45 -1.51
C LEU A 135 -6.01 11.26 -0.23
N ARG A 136 -5.86 12.60 -0.24
CA ARG A 136 -6.19 13.48 0.90
C ARG A 136 -7.64 13.29 1.33
N ARG A 137 -8.56 13.26 0.37
CA ARG A 137 -9.99 13.04 0.64
C ARG A 137 -10.28 11.68 1.28
N GLY A 138 -9.52 10.65 0.93
CA GLY A 138 -9.63 9.30 1.50
C GLY A 138 -8.70 9.02 2.68
N TYR A 139 -7.89 9.98 3.11
CA TYR A 139 -6.77 9.76 4.02
C TYR A 139 -7.20 9.22 5.39
N GLY A 140 -8.37 9.61 5.87
CA GLY A 140 -8.98 9.11 7.11
C GLY A 140 -9.35 7.63 7.10
N CYS A 141 -9.50 7.03 5.91
CA CYS A 141 -9.83 5.61 5.74
C CYS A 141 -8.59 4.71 5.64
N LEU A 142 -7.39 5.29 5.57
CA LEU A 142 -6.16 4.51 5.46
C LEU A 142 -5.89 3.74 6.77
N PRO A 143 -5.38 2.50 6.69
CA PRO A 143 -5.06 1.72 7.88
C PRO A 143 -4.07 2.45 8.79
N CYS A 144 -4.37 2.49 10.09
CA CYS A 144 -3.43 2.94 11.10
C CYS A 144 -3.52 2.08 12.36
N ALA A 145 -2.37 1.80 12.96
CA ALA A 145 -2.29 1.35 14.34
C ALA A 145 -2.40 2.59 15.26
N LEU A 146 -3.57 3.22 15.33
CA LEU A 146 -3.86 4.15 16.43
C LEU A 146 -3.81 3.38 17.76
N ARG A 147 -2.77 3.61 18.56
CA ARG A 147 -2.84 3.42 20.02
C ARG A 147 -3.73 4.54 20.55
N GLU A 148 -4.84 4.17 21.19
CA GLU A 148 -5.56 5.08 22.08
C GLU A 148 -4.78 5.26 23.39
#